data_AF-A0A5Q0GQT6-F1
#
_entry.id   AF-A0A5Q0GQT6-F1
#
_cell.length_a   1.000
_cell.length_b   1.000
_cell.length_c   1.000
_cell.angle_alpha   90.00
_cell.angle_beta   90.00
_cell.angle_gamma   90.00
#
_symmetry.space_group_name_H-M   'P 1'
#
loop_
_entity.id
_entity.type
_entity.pdbx_description
1 polymer ?
#
loop_
_entity_poly.entity_id
_entity_poly.type
_entity_poly.pdbx_seq_one_letter_code
_entity_poly.pdbx_strand_id
1 'polypeptide(L)'
;MSNTGRNKKLASFNCDVELWEKFTRQCRDNSTTATAVLINFISQYVNNPLNEVVKSSRNIKDPGKIDWEHLIKQQVDKYLEQHLPSYLDKHIASNQQKSQKRQMNTQNKEYWLVKERAKYLGREITDNQLIHIELYANDAFKQRHGTLPKKKLFQNIEFFTYPKSDVDILDVAILKITGD
;
A
#
# COMPACT_ATOMS: atom_id res chain seq x y z
N MET A 1 -46.97 -19.99 -2.55
CA MET A 1 -45.56 -19.58 -2.64
C MET A 1 -45.24 -19.35 -4.12
N SER A 2 -45.18 -18.09 -4.56
CA SER A 2 -45.07 -17.73 -5.99
C SER A 2 -43.62 -17.66 -6.44
N ASN A 3 -43.19 -18.62 -7.26
CA ASN A 3 -41.91 -18.60 -7.97
C ASN A 3 -42.03 -17.69 -9.21
N THR A 4 -41.96 -16.37 -9.02
CA THR A 4 -41.94 -15.41 -10.12
C THR A 4 -40.53 -14.86 -10.33
N GLY A 5 -39.90 -15.21 -11.47
CA GLY A 5 -38.92 -14.31 -12.11
C GLY A 5 -37.43 -14.68 -12.06
N ARG A 6 -37.04 -15.94 -12.25
CA ARG A 6 -35.59 -16.30 -12.27
C ARG A 6 -34.83 -16.13 -13.58
N ASN A 7 -35.45 -15.69 -14.68
CA ASN A 7 -34.72 -15.38 -15.93
C ASN A 7 -35.40 -14.24 -16.69
N LYS A 8 -35.17 -12.98 -16.27
CA LYS A 8 -35.59 -11.83 -17.06
C LYS A 8 -34.55 -11.60 -18.15
N LYS A 9 -34.90 -11.89 -19.41
CA LYS A 9 -34.11 -11.43 -20.57
C LYS A 9 -34.16 -9.91 -20.59
N LEU A 10 -33.01 -9.26 -20.73
CA LEU A 10 -32.94 -7.83 -21.04
C LEU A 10 -33.73 -7.60 -22.33
N ALA A 11 -34.63 -6.63 -22.33
CA ALA A 11 -35.42 -6.28 -23.50
C ALA A 11 -34.50 -5.99 -24.69
N SER A 12 -34.89 -6.42 -25.90
CA SER A 12 -34.19 -6.03 -27.12
C SER A 12 -34.28 -4.51 -27.24
N PHE A 13 -33.13 -3.84 -27.24
CA PHE A 13 -33.03 -2.40 -27.41
C PHE A 13 -32.53 -2.10 -28.82
N ASN A 14 -33.16 -1.13 -29.47
CA ASN A 14 -32.63 -0.59 -30.71
C ASN A 14 -31.52 0.39 -30.32
N CYS A 15 -30.28 0.04 -30.66
CA CYS A 15 -29.12 0.90 -30.50
C CYS A 15 -28.66 1.36 -31.88
N ASP A 16 -28.25 2.61 -31.99
CA ASP A 16 -27.56 3.10 -33.17
C ASP A 16 -26.25 2.33 -33.39
N VAL A 17 -25.89 2.06 -34.65
CA VAL A 17 -24.75 1.20 -35.01
C VAL A 17 -23.44 1.83 -34.54
N GLU A 18 -23.27 3.14 -34.72
CA GLU A 18 -22.07 3.84 -34.26
C GLU A 18 -21.93 3.84 -32.74
N LEU A 19 -23.05 4.00 -32.03
CA LEU A 19 -23.09 3.95 -30.58
C LEU A 19 -22.77 2.53 -30.07
N TRP A 20 -23.32 1.51 -30.72
CA TRP A 20 -23.05 0.11 -30.40
C TRP A 20 -21.59 -0.26 -30.62
N GLU A 21 -20.97 0.22 -31.69
CA GLU A 21 -19.54 0.00 -31.94
C GLU A 21 -18.66 0.67 -30.89
N LYS A 22 -18.92 1.93 -30.53
CA LYS A 22 -18.16 2.62 -29.47
C LYS A 22 -18.31 1.90 -28.13
N PHE A 23 -19.54 1.48 -27.80
CA PHE A 23 -19.84 0.75 -26.58
C PHE A 23 -19.12 -0.60 -26.51
N THR A 24 -19.14 -1.37 -27.61
CA THR A 24 -18.46 -2.68 -27.67
C THR A 24 -16.94 -2.54 -27.64
N ARG A 25 -16.36 -1.51 -28.25
CA ARG A 25 -14.93 -1.17 -28.12
C ARG A 25 -14.56 -0.89 -26.66
N GLN A 26 -15.30 -0.01 -25.98
CA GLN A 26 -15.07 0.29 -24.57
C GLN A 26 -15.24 -0.93 -23.64
N CYS A 27 -16.18 -1.84 -23.96
CA CYS A 27 -16.31 -3.09 -23.21
C CYS A 27 -15.05 -3.96 -23.34
N ARG A 28 -14.49 -4.08 -24.55
CA ARG A 28 -13.25 -4.84 -24.81
C ARG A 28 -12.06 -4.22 -24.09
N ASP A 29 -11.88 -2.91 -24.21
CA ASP A 29 -10.77 -2.20 -23.57
C ASP A 29 -10.78 -2.38 -22.04
N ASN A 30 -11.98 -2.40 -21.45
CA ASN A 30 -12.16 -2.58 -20.01
C ASN A 30 -12.28 -4.05 -19.58
N SER A 31 -12.10 -5.02 -20.48
CA SER A 31 -12.25 -6.46 -20.19
C SER A 31 -13.62 -6.83 -19.56
N THR A 32 -14.68 -6.17 -20.01
CA THR A 32 -16.06 -6.38 -19.53
C THR A 32 -16.99 -6.82 -20.65
N THR A 33 -18.16 -7.34 -20.29
CA THR A 33 -19.21 -7.70 -21.25
C THR A 33 -20.31 -6.64 -21.26
N ALA A 34 -20.93 -6.42 -22.43
CA ALA A 34 -22.07 -5.53 -22.60
C ALA A 34 -23.17 -5.78 -21.54
N THR A 35 -23.45 -7.06 -21.29
CA THR A 35 -24.42 -7.50 -20.28
C THR A 35 -24.02 -7.09 -18.87
N ALA A 36 -22.74 -7.27 -18.49
CA ALA A 36 -22.26 -6.88 -17.17
C ALA A 36 -22.33 -5.36 -16.97
N VAL A 37 -21.97 -4.58 -17.99
CA VAL A 37 -22.06 -3.12 -17.95
C VAL A 37 -23.52 -2.67 -17.79
N LEU A 38 -24.46 -3.23 -18.56
CA LEU A 38 -25.88 -2.91 -18.45
C LEU A 38 -26.47 -3.30 -17.09
N ILE A 39 -26.12 -4.47 -16.55
CA ILE A 39 -26.55 -4.88 -15.21
C ILE A 39 -26.00 -3.93 -14.14
N ASN A 40 -24.75 -3.50 -14.28
CA ASN A 40 -24.14 -2.53 -13.37
C ASN A 40 -24.89 -1.18 -13.43
N PHE A 41 -25.21 -0.67 -14.63
CA PHE A 41 -26.00 0.55 -14.78
C PHE A 41 -27.40 0.43 -14.17
N ILE A 42 -28.09 -0.69 -14.38
CA ILE A 42 -29.40 -0.96 -13.74
C ILE A 42 -29.25 -0.98 -12.22
N SER A 43 -28.19 -1.63 -11.70
CA SER A 43 -27.93 -1.69 -10.27
C SER A 43 -27.65 -0.31 -9.68
N GLN A 44 -26.86 0.51 -10.38
CA GLN A 44 -26.61 1.91 -9.98
C GLN A 44 -27.90 2.73 -10.00
N TYR A 45 -28.74 2.58 -11.02
CA TYR A 45 -30.02 3.30 -11.11
C TYR A 45 -30.99 2.91 -9.98
N VAL A 46 -31.03 1.64 -9.59
CA VAL A 46 -31.89 1.16 -8.49
C VAL A 46 -31.34 1.57 -7.12
N ASN A 47 -30.03 1.44 -6.92
CA ASN A 47 -29.39 1.75 -5.63
C ASN A 47 -29.24 3.25 -5.39
N ASN A 48 -29.20 4.04 -6.45
CA ASN A 48 -29.08 5.49 -6.40
C ASN A 48 -30.13 6.08 -7.35
N PRO A 49 -31.41 6.04 -6.97
CA PRO A 49 -32.48 6.48 -7.85
C PRO A 49 -32.22 7.93 -8.23
N LEU A 50 -31.99 8.17 -9.52
CA LEU A 50 -31.80 9.50 -10.12
C LEU A 50 -32.89 10.50 -9.69
N ASN A 51 -34.02 10.00 -9.20
CA ASN A 51 -35.06 10.79 -8.55
C ASN A 51 -34.58 11.64 -7.37
N GLU A 52 -33.52 11.31 -6.63
CA GLU A 52 -33.00 12.25 -5.61
C GLU A 52 -32.27 13.45 -6.25
N VAL A 53 -31.49 13.22 -7.32
CA VAL A 53 -30.82 14.30 -8.05
C VAL A 53 -31.83 15.18 -8.80
N VAL A 54 -32.87 14.58 -9.38
CA VAL A 54 -33.93 15.29 -10.12
C VAL A 54 -34.93 15.97 -9.17
N LYS A 55 -35.23 15.43 -7.98
CA LYS A 55 -36.08 16.12 -6.99
C LYS A 55 -35.38 17.34 -6.38
N SER A 56 -34.06 17.30 -6.21
CA SER A 56 -33.27 18.47 -5.85
C SER A 56 -33.28 19.53 -6.97
N SER A 57 -33.31 19.10 -8.25
CA SER A 57 -33.40 20.00 -9.41
C SER A 57 -34.81 20.61 -9.62
N ARG A 58 -35.90 19.87 -9.37
CA ARG A 58 -37.28 20.36 -9.58
C ARG A 58 -37.78 21.36 -8.54
N ASN A 59 -37.11 21.50 -7.39
CA ASN A 59 -37.44 22.52 -6.39
C ASN A 59 -36.75 23.88 -6.65
N ILE A 60 -35.97 24.00 -7.72
CA ILE A 60 -35.23 25.22 -8.03
C ILE A 60 -36.08 26.06 -8.99
N LYS A 61 -36.71 27.12 -8.45
CA LYS A 61 -37.54 28.07 -9.21
C LYS A 61 -36.73 29.00 -10.13
N ASP A 62 -35.40 28.97 -10.09
CA ASP A 62 -34.54 29.80 -10.94
C ASP A 62 -33.33 29.02 -11.48
N PRO A 63 -33.26 28.72 -12.79
CA PRO A 63 -32.17 27.96 -13.41
C PRO A 63 -30.84 28.73 -13.48
N GLY A 64 -30.80 30.01 -13.09
CA GLY A 64 -29.61 30.87 -13.15
C GLY A 64 -28.66 30.80 -11.95
N LYS A 65 -29.00 30.04 -10.89
CA LYS A 65 -28.22 30.02 -9.64
C LYS A 65 -28.04 28.61 -9.08
N ILE A 66 -27.73 27.66 -9.97
CA ILE A 66 -27.32 26.32 -9.54
C ILE A 66 -25.86 26.43 -9.09
N ASP A 67 -25.64 26.45 -7.78
CA ASP A 67 -24.31 26.41 -7.20
C ASP A 67 -23.77 24.98 -7.24
N TRP A 68 -23.31 24.60 -8.44
CA TRP A 68 -22.71 23.29 -8.72
C TRP A 68 -21.52 23.00 -7.81
N GLU A 69 -20.81 24.04 -7.37
CA GLU A 69 -19.66 23.93 -6.50
C GLU A 69 -20.08 23.39 -5.13
N HIS A 70 -21.20 23.88 -4.57
CA HIS A 70 -21.77 23.34 -3.33
C HIS A 70 -22.23 21.89 -3.46
N LEU A 71 -22.89 21.53 -4.57
CA LEU A 71 -23.40 20.16 -4.78
C LEU A 71 -22.27 19.15 -4.99
N ILE A 72 -21.23 19.53 -5.73
CA ILE A 72 -20.02 18.71 -5.92
C ILE A 72 -19.33 18.54 -4.57
N LYS A 73 -19.15 19.61 -3.79
CA LYS A 73 -18.50 19.55 -2.49
C LYS A 73 -19.23 18.62 -1.53
N GLN A 74 -20.56 18.73 -1.44
CA GLN A 74 -21.37 17.87 -0.58
C GLN A 74 -21.28 16.39 -0.97
N GLN A 75 -21.24 16.09 -2.27
CA GLN A 75 -21.13 14.72 -2.75
C GLN A 75 -19.73 14.14 -2.50
N VAL A 76 -18.68 14.95 -2.66
CA VAL A 76 -17.29 14.57 -2.36
C VAL A 76 -17.10 14.33 -0.87
N ASP A 77 -17.61 15.22 -0.01
CA ASP A 77 -17.53 15.08 1.45
C ASP A 77 -18.20 13.78 1.90
N LYS A 78 -19.39 13.47 1.38
CA LYS A 78 -20.11 12.23 1.66
C LYS A 78 -19.35 10.98 1.22
N TYR A 79 -18.69 11.04 0.05
CA TYR A 79 -17.87 9.94 -0.46
C TYR A 79 -16.62 9.72 0.42
N LEU A 80 -15.97 10.82 0.83
CA LEU A 80 -14.81 10.77 1.71
C LEU A 80 -15.18 10.18 3.06
N GLU A 81 -16.25 10.63 3.74
CA GLU A 81 -16.66 10.07 5.04
C GLU A 81 -16.89 8.55 5.01
N GLN A 82 -17.45 8.03 3.91
CA GLN A 82 -17.75 6.59 3.79
C GLN A 82 -16.52 5.73 3.49
N HIS A 83 -15.52 6.28 2.79
CA HIS A 83 -14.39 5.50 2.27
C HIS A 83 -13.05 5.79 2.97
N LEU A 84 -12.90 6.94 3.63
CA LEU A 84 -11.69 7.30 4.38
C LEU A 84 -11.38 6.33 5.52
N PRO A 85 -12.35 5.91 6.36
CA PRO A 85 -12.09 5.00 7.49
C PRO A 85 -11.56 3.64 7.02
N SER A 86 -12.18 3.08 5.97
CA SER A 86 -11.75 1.81 5.37
C SER A 86 -10.34 1.88 4.79
N TYR A 87 -9.95 3.04 4.24
CA TYR A 87 -8.62 3.25 3.69
C TYR A 87 -7.56 3.41 4.78
N LEU A 88 -7.88 4.17 5.84
CA LEU A 88 -7.02 4.38 7.00
C LEU A 88 -6.78 3.08 7.78
N ASP A 89 -7.82 2.29 8.04
CA ASP A 89 -7.70 1.01 8.76
C ASP A 89 -6.80 0.02 8.02
N LYS A 90 -6.95 -0.08 6.69
CA LYS A 90 -6.06 -0.90 5.85
C LYS A 90 -4.61 -0.41 5.92
N HIS A 91 -4.40 0.90 5.90
CA HIS A 91 -3.06 1.48 5.97
C HIS A 91 -2.41 1.26 7.34
N ILE A 92 -3.16 1.47 8.42
CA ILE A 92 -2.69 1.24 9.80
C ILE A 92 -2.37 -0.24 10.01
N ALA A 93 -3.26 -1.15 9.59
CA ALA A 93 -3.02 -2.59 9.67
C ALA A 93 -1.77 -3.02 8.88
N SER A 94 -1.56 -2.47 7.68
CA SER A 94 -0.36 -2.77 6.88
C SER A 94 0.94 -2.29 7.53
N ASN A 95 0.92 -1.13 8.21
CA ASN A 95 2.08 -0.57 8.90
C ASN A 95 2.36 -1.29 10.23
N GLN A 96 1.33 -1.72 10.95
CA GLN A 96 1.47 -2.55 12.15
C GLN A 96 2.07 -3.92 11.82
N GLN A 97 1.60 -4.58 10.74
CA GLN A 97 2.16 -5.85 10.28
C GLN A 97 3.62 -5.73 9.84
N LYS A 98 3.99 -4.65 9.14
CA LYS A 98 5.40 -4.37 8.78
C LYS A 98 6.27 -4.17 10.03
N SER A 99 5.75 -3.49 11.05
CA SER A 99 6.47 -3.23 12.30
C SER A 99 6.67 -4.51 13.12
N GLN A 100 5.65 -5.36 13.22
CA GLN A 100 5.73 -6.66 13.89
C GLN A 100 6.67 -7.63 13.17
N LYS A 101 6.65 -7.67 11.82
CA LYS A 101 7.63 -8.46 11.03
C LYS A 101 9.08 -8.01 11.28
N ARG A 102 9.32 -6.70 11.40
CA ARG A 102 10.65 -6.18 11.74
C ARG A 102 11.10 -6.60 13.14
N GLN A 103 10.21 -6.57 14.13
CA GLN A 103 10.53 -6.97 15.50
C GLN A 103 10.81 -8.48 15.64
N MET A 104 9.98 -9.35 15.05
CA MET A 104 10.22 -10.81 15.10
C MET A 104 11.51 -11.23 14.38
N ASN A 105 11.84 -10.59 13.25
CA ASN A 105 13.07 -10.89 12.51
C ASN A 105 14.35 -10.43 13.25
N THR A 106 14.22 -9.55 14.25
CA THR A 106 15.35 -9.08 15.06
C THR A 106 15.66 -10.03 16.22
N GLN A 107 14.66 -10.70 16.78
CA GLN A 107 14.83 -11.62 17.91
C GLN A 107 15.45 -12.98 17.51
N ASN A 108 15.14 -13.47 16.30
CA ASN A 108 15.65 -14.73 15.74
C ASN A 108 16.87 -14.57 14.81
N LYS A 109 17.53 -13.40 14.82
CA LYS A 109 18.70 -13.19 13.97
C LYS A 109 19.93 -13.89 14.55
N GLU A 110 20.36 -14.94 13.85
CA GLU A 110 21.59 -15.70 14.15
C GLU A 110 22.85 -14.85 13.90
N TYR A 111 22.75 -13.85 13.03
CA TYR A 111 23.84 -12.96 12.63
C TYR A 111 23.39 -11.50 12.50
N TRP A 112 24.34 -10.59 12.67
CA TRP A 112 24.17 -9.14 12.61
C TRP A 112 25.09 -8.51 11.57
N LEU A 113 24.56 -7.53 10.86
CA LEU A 113 25.31 -6.60 10.02
C LEU A 113 25.61 -5.32 10.81
N VAL A 114 26.74 -4.66 10.51
CA VAL A 114 27.13 -3.39 11.16
C VAL A 114 26.03 -2.32 11.02
N LYS A 115 25.51 -2.10 9.79
CA LYS A 115 24.43 -1.14 9.51
C LYS A 115 23.16 -1.43 10.30
N GLU A 116 22.82 -2.70 10.47
CA GLU A 116 21.61 -3.10 11.18
C GLU A 116 21.78 -2.95 12.69
N ARG A 117 22.98 -3.29 13.21
CA ARG A 117 23.29 -3.15 14.63
C ARG A 117 23.36 -1.68 15.04
N ALA A 118 23.96 -0.82 14.22
CA ALA A 118 23.99 0.63 14.47
C ALA A 118 22.57 1.22 14.55
N LYS A 119 21.68 0.84 13.62
CA LYS A 119 20.26 1.24 13.67
C LYS A 119 19.54 0.71 14.90
N TYR A 120 19.83 -0.51 15.35
CA TYR A 120 19.27 -1.06 16.57
C TYR A 120 19.71 -0.28 17.82
N LEU A 121 20.94 0.22 17.83
CA LEU A 121 21.46 1.12 18.87
C LEU A 121 20.98 2.58 18.74
N GLY A 122 20.14 2.88 17.73
CA GLY A 122 19.63 4.24 17.49
C GLY A 122 20.68 5.22 16.97
N ARG A 123 21.79 4.73 16.40
CA ARG A 123 22.87 5.55 15.85
C ARG A 123 22.78 5.58 14.32
N GLU A 124 22.89 6.77 13.75
CA GLU A 124 23.09 6.93 12.30
C GLU A 124 24.58 6.90 11.99
N ILE A 125 24.98 6.02 11.07
CA ILE A 125 26.37 5.89 10.63
C ILE A 125 26.50 6.32 9.18
N THR A 126 27.48 7.17 8.91
CA THR A 126 27.88 7.53 7.54
C THR A 126 28.66 6.38 6.89
N ASP A 127 28.74 6.36 5.55
CA ASP A 127 29.49 5.30 4.85
C ASP A 127 30.99 5.32 5.19
N ASN A 128 31.56 6.48 5.52
CA ASN A 128 32.95 6.55 6.00
C ASN A 128 33.09 5.90 7.39
N GLN A 129 32.18 6.21 8.32
CA GLN A 129 32.15 5.59 9.65
C GLN A 129 31.93 4.08 9.55
N LEU A 130 31.11 3.62 8.61
CA LEU A 130 30.90 2.19 8.36
C LEU A 130 32.21 1.48 8.06
N ILE A 131 33.04 2.02 7.15
CA ILE A 131 34.32 1.41 6.77
C ILE A 131 35.23 1.28 8.00
N HIS A 132 35.31 2.34 8.82
CA HIS A 132 36.09 2.31 10.06
C HIS A 132 35.55 1.29 11.07
N ILE A 133 34.22 1.18 11.20
CA ILE A 133 33.58 0.23 12.13
C ILE A 133 33.82 -1.21 11.66
N GLU A 134 33.69 -1.47 10.36
CA GLU A 134 33.97 -2.78 9.78
C GLU A 134 35.44 -3.16 9.96
N LEU A 135 36.38 -2.24 9.75
CA LEU A 135 37.80 -2.49 9.95
C LEU A 135 38.09 -2.87 11.42
N TYR A 136 37.61 -2.05 12.36
CA TYR A 136 37.82 -2.30 13.78
C TYR A 136 37.16 -3.60 14.26
N ALA A 137 35.93 -3.85 13.84
CA ALA A 137 35.20 -5.06 14.19
C ALA A 137 35.83 -6.33 13.58
N ASN A 138 36.33 -6.25 12.35
CA ASN A 138 37.05 -7.34 11.70
C ASN A 138 38.35 -7.67 12.45
N ASP A 139 39.11 -6.67 12.85
CA ASP A 139 40.36 -6.85 13.61
C ASP A 139 40.09 -7.45 14.98
N ALA A 140 39.10 -6.94 15.72
CA ALA A 140 38.70 -7.48 17.02
C ALA A 140 38.16 -8.91 16.92
N PHE A 141 37.38 -9.22 15.89
CA PHE A 141 36.90 -10.58 15.63
C PHE A 141 38.05 -11.53 15.29
N LYS A 142 39.02 -11.08 14.50
CA LYS A 142 40.23 -11.84 14.17
C LYS A 142 41.10 -12.09 15.40
N GLN A 143 41.20 -11.14 16.33
CA GLN A 143 41.91 -11.33 17.60
C GLN A 143 41.26 -12.42 18.46
N ARG A 144 39.92 -12.52 18.45
CA ARG A 144 39.18 -13.49 19.26
C ARG A 144 39.13 -14.89 18.66
N HIS A 145 38.92 -14.99 17.35
CA HIS A 145 38.65 -16.26 16.65
C HIS A 145 39.78 -16.69 15.69
N GLY A 146 40.82 -15.88 15.54
CA GLY A 146 41.95 -16.12 14.63
C GLY A 146 41.61 -15.99 13.14
N THR A 147 40.34 -15.74 12.80
CA THR A 147 39.82 -15.73 11.43
C THR A 147 38.93 -14.52 11.19
N LEU A 148 38.74 -14.12 9.93
CA LEU A 148 37.85 -13.01 9.57
C LEU A 148 36.37 -13.43 9.66
N PRO A 149 35.45 -12.48 9.92
CA PRO A 149 34.02 -12.76 9.91
C PRO A 149 33.54 -13.31 8.56
N LYS A 150 32.50 -14.15 8.59
CA LYS A 150 31.93 -14.72 7.37
C LYS A 150 31.26 -13.63 6.54
N LYS A 151 31.46 -13.66 5.23
CA LYS A 151 30.73 -12.80 4.29
C LYS A 151 29.44 -13.48 3.85
N LYS A 152 28.36 -12.70 3.75
CA LYS A 152 27.09 -13.13 3.14
C LYS A 152 26.66 -12.15 2.07
N LEU A 153 26.06 -12.68 1.02
CA LEU A 153 25.58 -11.91 -0.12
C LEU A 153 24.19 -11.33 0.19
N PHE A 154 24.05 -10.01 0.12
CA PHE A 154 22.76 -9.31 0.21
C PHE A 154 22.63 -8.40 -1.01
N GLN A 155 21.57 -8.59 -1.81
CA GLN A 155 21.30 -7.77 -3.01
C GLN A 155 22.53 -7.67 -3.94
N ASN A 156 23.20 -8.80 -4.21
CA ASN A 156 24.44 -8.90 -5.01
C ASN A 156 25.68 -8.20 -4.45
N ILE A 157 25.64 -7.75 -3.19
CA ILE A 157 26.79 -7.15 -2.49
C ILE A 157 27.18 -8.04 -1.32
N GLU A 158 28.49 -8.30 -1.15
CA GLU A 158 29.01 -9.07 -0.02
C GLU A 158 29.16 -8.18 1.22
N PHE A 159 28.63 -8.62 2.36
CA PHE A 159 28.81 -7.94 3.64
C PHE A 159 29.36 -8.89 4.70
N PHE A 160 30.20 -8.37 5.61
CA PHE A 160 30.66 -9.09 6.78
C PHE A 160 29.52 -9.29 7.79
N THR A 161 29.35 -10.53 8.26
CA THR A 161 28.31 -10.90 9.20
C THR A 161 28.93 -11.43 10.49
N TYR A 162 28.39 -10.97 11.61
CA TYR A 162 28.87 -11.30 12.95
C TYR A 162 27.82 -12.14 13.66
N PRO A 163 28.18 -13.29 14.26
CA PRO A 163 27.23 -14.12 14.97
C PRO A 163 26.71 -13.41 16.23
N LYS A 164 25.54 -13.82 16.72
CA LYS A 164 24.93 -13.25 17.94
C LYS A 164 25.85 -13.31 19.17
N SER A 165 26.76 -14.28 19.24
CA SER A 165 27.77 -14.42 20.30
C SER A 165 28.80 -13.31 20.36
N ASP A 166 29.03 -12.63 19.23
CA ASP A 166 30.12 -11.66 19.03
C ASP A 166 29.56 -10.26 18.71
N VAL A 167 28.34 -9.99 19.16
CA VAL A 167 27.67 -8.68 19.01
C VAL A 167 28.33 -7.61 19.89
N ASP A 168 28.98 -8.01 20.97
CA ASP A 168 29.80 -7.15 21.82
C ASP A 168 30.91 -6.44 21.02
N ILE A 169 31.56 -7.15 20.10
CA ILE A 169 32.57 -6.57 19.21
C ILE A 169 31.97 -5.45 18.35
N LEU A 170 30.77 -5.67 17.82
CA LEU A 170 30.05 -4.67 17.02
C LEU A 170 29.67 -3.46 17.86
N ASP A 171 29.13 -3.66 19.06
CA ASP A 171 28.70 -2.58 19.94
C ASP A 171 29.88 -1.69 20.33
N VAL A 172 31.01 -2.28 20.71
CA VAL A 172 32.24 -1.54 21.04
C VAL A 172 32.76 -0.79 19.81
N ALA A 173 32.76 -1.41 18.63
CA ALA A 173 33.22 -0.78 17.39
C ALA A 173 32.36 0.43 17.02
N ILE A 174 31.03 0.27 17.09
CA ILE A 174 30.06 1.32 16.76
C ILE A 174 30.20 2.47 17.75
N LEU A 175 30.20 2.22 19.06
CA LEU A 175 30.32 3.25 20.09
C LEU A 175 31.63 4.04 19.94
N LYS A 176 32.75 3.34 19.70
CA LYS A 176 34.06 3.97 19.55
C LYS A 176 34.15 4.97 18.38
N ILE A 177 33.41 4.73 17.30
CA ILE A 177 33.51 5.52 16.06
C ILE A 177 32.36 6.52 15.91
N THR A 178 31.20 6.24 16.49
CA THR A 178 30.06 7.18 16.52
C THR A 178 30.13 8.19 17.65
N GLY A 179 31.05 8.01 18.60
CA GLY A 179 31.29 8.94 19.69
C GLY A 179 30.33 8.73 20.85
N ASP A 180 30.93 8.38 21.99
CA ASP A 180 30.59 8.98 23.29
C ASP A 180 31.71 9.96 23.64
#